data_AF-A0A7L5YK28-F1
#
_entry.id   AF-A0A7L5YK28-F1
#
_cell.length_a   1.000
_cell.length_b   1.000
_cell.length_c   1.000
_cell.angle_alpha   90.00
_cell.angle_beta   90.00
_cell.angle_gamma   90.00
#
_symmetry.space_group_name_H-M   'P 1'
#
loop_
_entity.id
_entity.type
_entity.pdbx_description
1 polymer ?
#
loop_
_entity_poly.entity_id
_entity_poly.type
_entity_poly.pdbx_seq_one_letter_code
_entity_poly.pdbx_strand_id
1 'polypeptide(L)'
;MTDSIQERLYQLLPVLYRRRDLAYGEPLRALLAVLEGEYRDLETDLQAQYDNWFIETCDAWVIPYLADLVGVRELAQPKYVFSTQRRQIANTIGYRRRKGTLATLEHVLRDTSNWFVSAVEFAQRLALTQHVNHVRLDQGRTVDMRQAASFASADDPWAGWAHTFDVHNPAEAQPTTRRAGQRRGRYQMDQIGLYIWRLPSYPVRNSRARPVAVRPRSGTVRPQETVLQGAEGDGRYRFHPLGRDMQLFTRPRRRWTLPAG
;
A
#
# COMPACT_ATOMS: atom_id res chain seq x y z
N MET A 1 19.32 -2.95 -40.46
CA MET A 1 18.95 -3.94 -39.42
C MET A 1 17.58 -4.60 -39.67
N THR A 2 16.76 -4.09 -40.60
CA THR A 2 15.43 -4.63 -40.95
C THR A 2 15.48 -5.85 -41.87
N ASP A 3 16.46 -5.95 -42.78
CA ASP A 3 16.62 -7.12 -43.67
C ASP A 3 16.81 -8.44 -42.91
N SER A 4 17.53 -8.40 -41.79
CA SER A 4 17.75 -9.59 -40.95
C SER A 4 16.45 -10.13 -40.33
N ILE A 5 15.41 -9.30 -40.19
CA ILE A 5 14.12 -9.68 -39.63
C ILE A 5 13.16 -10.15 -40.74
N GLN A 6 13.46 -9.87 -42.02
CA GLN A 6 12.67 -10.34 -43.15
C GLN A 6 13.11 -11.70 -43.68
N GLU A 7 14.25 -12.23 -43.18
CA GLU A 7 14.85 -13.48 -43.64
C GLU A 7 15.10 -14.50 -42.53
N ARG A 8 14.51 -14.31 -41.34
CA ARG A 8 14.66 -15.23 -40.20
C ARG A 8 14.27 -16.65 -40.59
N LEU A 9 13.15 -16.84 -41.31
CA LEU A 9 12.71 -18.17 -41.73
C LEU A 9 13.67 -18.78 -42.76
N TYR A 10 14.16 -17.98 -43.71
CA TYR A 10 15.15 -18.45 -44.67
C TYR A 10 16.49 -18.81 -44.01
N GLN A 11 16.91 -18.05 -43.00
CA GLN A 11 18.14 -18.30 -42.24
C GLN A 11 18.07 -19.56 -41.37
N LEU A 12 16.88 -19.94 -40.91
CA LEU A 12 16.64 -21.19 -40.17
C LEU A 12 16.79 -22.44 -41.06
N LEU A 13 16.75 -22.29 -42.39
CA LEU A 13 16.97 -23.43 -43.29
C LEU A 13 18.43 -23.91 -43.23
N PRO A 14 18.64 -25.25 -43.29
CA PRO A 14 19.96 -25.82 -43.45
C PRO A 14 20.68 -25.24 -44.68
N VAL A 15 22.00 -25.03 -44.55
CA VAL A 15 22.83 -24.39 -45.58
C VAL A 15 22.74 -25.10 -46.94
N LEU A 16 22.53 -26.43 -46.94
CA LEU A 16 22.42 -27.22 -48.17
C LEU A 16 21.23 -26.79 -49.04
N TYR A 17 20.10 -26.43 -48.44
CA TYR A 17 18.92 -25.96 -49.19
C TYR A 17 19.10 -24.53 -49.69
N ARG A 18 19.74 -23.65 -48.91
CA ARG A 18 20.06 -22.28 -49.33
C ARG A 18 21.03 -22.24 -50.51
N ARG A 19 22.03 -23.12 -50.53
CA ARG A 19 22.96 -23.26 -51.66
C ARG A 19 22.27 -23.75 -52.93
N ARG A 20 21.33 -24.69 -52.79
CA ARG A 20 20.52 -25.16 -53.93
C ARG A 20 19.61 -24.05 -54.45
N ASP A 21 18.98 -23.30 -53.56
CA ASP A 21 18.07 -22.22 -53.94
C ASP A 21 18.80 -21.11 -54.71
N LEU A 22 19.99 -20.71 -54.27
CA LEU A 22 20.88 -19.80 -54.99
C LEU A 22 21.19 -20.25 -56.42
N ALA A 23 21.34 -21.56 -56.65
CA ALA A 23 21.61 -22.11 -57.99
C ALA A 23 20.39 -22.06 -58.93
N TYR A 24 19.17 -21.92 -58.39
CA TYR A 24 17.91 -21.86 -59.14
C TYR A 24 17.27 -20.46 -59.14
N GLY A 25 18.00 -19.43 -58.72
CA GLY A 25 17.51 -18.04 -58.73
C GLY A 25 16.67 -17.64 -57.51
N GLU A 26 16.86 -18.30 -56.38
CA GLU A 26 16.26 -17.99 -55.07
C GLU A 26 14.70 -18.03 -54.96
N PRO A 27 13.97 -18.94 -55.64
CA PRO A 27 12.52 -19.01 -55.51
C PRO A 27 12.04 -19.35 -54.09
N LEU A 28 12.79 -20.15 -53.32
CA LEU A 28 12.44 -20.51 -51.94
C LEU A 28 12.60 -19.31 -50.99
N ARG A 29 13.65 -18.50 -51.17
CA ARG A 29 13.82 -17.22 -50.45
C ARG A 29 12.63 -16.29 -50.68
N ALA A 30 12.19 -16.14 -51.93
CA ALA A 30 11.04 -15.30 -52.27
C ALA A 30 9.74 -15.79 -51.61
N LEU A 31 9.47 -17.11 -51.65
CA LEU A 31 8.30 -17.71 -51.00
C LEU A 31 8.35 -17.55 -49.47
N LEU A 32 9.51 -17.80 -48.85
CA LEU A 32 9.67 -17.66 -47.41
C LEU A 32 9.58 -16.19 -46.97
N ALA A 33 10.03 -15.24 -47.78
CA ALA A 33 9.87 -13.82 -47.49
C ALA A 33 8.39 -13.41 -47.41
N VAL A 34 7.53 -13.96 -48.29
CA VAL A 34 6.08 -13.75 -48.22
C VAL A 34 5.48 -14.39 -46.97
N LEU A 35 5.82 -15.65 -46.69
CA LEU A 35 5.36 -16.35 -45.48
C LEU A 35 5.83 -15.67 -44.19
N GLU A 36 7.00 -15.05 -44.22
CA GLU A 36 7.56 -14.34 -43.08
C GLU A 36 6.85 -13.00 -42.80
N GLY A 37 6.22 -12.40 -43.80
CA GLY A 37 5.30 -11.28 -43.61
C GLY A 37 4.09 -11.70 -42.77
N GLU A 38 3.37 -12.72 -43.23
CA GLU A 38 2.20 -13.26 -42.53
C GLU A 38 2.55 -13.79 -41.13
N TYR A 39 3.70 -14.45 -40.99
CA TYR A 39 4.18 -14.93 -39.68
C TYR A 39 4.39 -13.78 -38.69
N ARG A 40 4.94 -12.63 -39.14
CA ARG A 40 5.16 -11.46 -38.28
C ARG A 40 3.85 -10.80 -37.86
N ASP A 41 2.87 -10.75 -38.76
CA ASP A 41 1.56 -10.22 -38.42
C ASP A 41 0.89 -11.10 -37.36
N LEU A 42 0.98 -12.42 -37.48
CA LEU A 42 0.51 -13.37 -36.47
C LEU A 42 1.28 -13.28 -35.14
N GLU A 43 2.61 -13.16 -35.19
CA GLU A 43 3.45 -13.01 -33.98
C GLU A 43 3.10 -11.71 -33.23
N THR A 44 2.83 -10.63 -33.97
CA THR A 44 2.41 -9.33 -33.43
C THR A 44 1.01 -9.40 -32.81
N ASP A 45 0.05 -10.02 -33.50
CA ASP A 45 -1.31 -10.20 -32.99
C ASP A 45 -1.32 -11.08 -31.73
N LEU A 46 -0.55 -12.16 -31.72
CA LEU A 46 -0.40 -13.02 -30.54
C LEU A 46 0.21 -12.26 -29.36
N GLN A 47 1.24 -11.45 -29.60
CA GLN A 47 1.85 -10.63 -28.55
C GLN A 47 0.84 -9.62 -27.99
N ALA A 48 0.07 -8.94 -28.85
CA ALA A 48 -1.00 -8.05 -28.42
C ALA A 48 -2.08 -8.80 -27.61
N GLN A 49 -2.39 -10.04 -27.98
CA GLN A 49 -3.32 -10.89 -27.23
C GLN A 49 -2.78 -11.25 -25.83
N TYR A 50 -1.48 -11.55 -25.70
CA TYR A 50 -0.85 -11.75 -24.39
C TYR A 50 -0.82 -10.48 -23.56
N ASP A 51 -0.52 -9.33 -24.17
CA ASP A 51 -0.54 -8.03 -23.49
C ASP A 51 -1.95 -7.72 -22.98
N ASN A 52 -2.98 -8.16 -23.70
CA ASN A 52 -4.38 -8.05 -23.32
C ASN A 52 -4.79 -8.85 -22.07
N TRP A 53 -3.96 -9.79 -21.60
CA TRP A 53 -4.22 -10.53 -20.36
C TRP A 53 -3.91 -9.71 -19.09
N PHE A 54 -3.06 -8.69 -19.19
CA PHE A 54 -2.65 -7.88 -18.04
C PHE A 54 -3.23 -6.47 -18.12
N ILE A 55 -3.77 -5.98 -17.01
CA ILE A 55 -4.42 -4.66 -16.97
C ILE A 55 -3.42 -3.51 -17.20
N GLU A 56 -2.13 -3.73 -16.91
CA GLU A 56 -1.08 -2.75 -17.13
C GLU A 56 -0.75 -2.56 -18.62
N THR A 57 -0.83 -3.62 -19.42
CA THR A 57 -0.38 -3.65 -20.84
C THR A 57 -1.50 -3.79 -21.85
N CYS A 58 -2.72 -4.18 -21.43
CA CYS A 58 -3.82 -4.45 -22.36
C CYS A 58 -4.19 -3.24 -23.20
N ASP A 59 -4.86 -3.44 -24.31
CA ASP A 59 -5.45 -2.38 -25.11
C ASP A 59 -6.64 -1.73 -24.39
N ALA A 60 -6.90 -0.47 -24.73
CA ALA A 60 -7.97 0.31 -24.11
C ALA A 60 -9.37 -0.33 -24.28
N TRP A 61 -9.59 -1.06 -25.38
CA TRP A 61 -10.87 -1.72 -25.66
C TRP A 61 -11.12 -2.94 -24.76
N VAL A 62 -10.08 -3.56 -24.19
CA VAL A 62 -10.18 -4.74 -23.30
C VAL A 62 -10.55 -4.36 -21.86
N ILE A 63 -10.18 -3.15 -21.44
CA ILE A 63 -10.44 -2.61 -20.09
C ILE A 63 -11.88 -2.82 -19.60
N PRO A 64 -12.95 -2.47 -20.36
CA PRO A 64 -14.32 -2.67 -19.89
C PRO A 64 -14.67 -4.14 -19.63
N TYR A 65 -14.12 -5.07 -20.41
CA TYR A 65 -14.34 -6.51 -20.21
C TYR A 65 -13.64 -7.02 -18.94
N LEU A 66 -12.40 -6.59 -18.70
CA LEU A 66 -11.68 -6.91 -17.46
C LEU A 66 -12.38 -6.29 -16.23
N ALA A 67 -12.95 -5.11 -16.38
CA ALA A 67 -13.69 -4.46 -15.32
C ALA A 67 -14.96 -5.23 -14.95
N ASP A 68 -15.72 -5.71 -15.93
CA ASP A 68 -16.91 -6.52 -15.69
C ASP A 68 -16.56 -7.86 -15.02
N LEU A 69 -15.47 -8.52 -15.46
CA LEU A 69 -14.95 -9.73 -14.84
C LEU A 69 -14.60 -9.53 -13.35
N VAL A 70 -14.02 -8.37 -13.03
CA VAL A 70 -13.67 -7.98 -11.65
C VAL A 70 -14.87 -7.32 -10.94
N GLY A 71 -16.03 -7.17 -11.57
CA GLY A 71 -17.22 -6.55 -11.00
C GLY A 71 -17.08 -5.05 -10.69
N VAL A 72 -16.24 -4.33 -11.43
CA VAL A 72 -16.09 -2.87 -11.37
C VAL A 72 -17.07 -2.26 -12.38
N ARG A 73 -18.26 -1.87 -11.91
CA ARG A 73 -19.39 -1.46 -12.77
C ARG A 73 -19.41 0.04 -13.16
N GLU A 74 -18.61 0.88 -12.50
CA GLU A 74 -18.68 2.35 -12.63
C GLU A 74 -17.47 2.96 -13.35
N LEU A 75 -17.04 2.39 -14.47
CA LEU A 75 -16.03 3.04 -15.32
C LEU A 75 -16.59 4.22 -16.13
N ALA A 76 -17.92 4.35 -16.21
CA ALA A 76 -18.65 5.21 -17.14
C ALA A 76 -18.67 6.71 -16.79
N GLN A 77 -17.87 7.18 -15.82
CA GLN A 77 -17.69 8.61 -15.65
C GLN A 77 -16.56 9.10 -16.57
N PRO A 78 -16.85 9.87 -17.64
CA PRO A 78 -15.85 10.32 -18.62
C PRO A 78 -14.77 11.26 -18.02
N LYS A 79 -14.87 11.59 -16.74
CA LYS A 79 -13.91 12.41 -15.99
C LYS A 79 -12.68 11.64 -15.49
N TYR A 80 -12.74 10.30 -15.40
CA TYR A 80 -11.62 9.50 -14.88
C TYR A 80 -10.78 8.96 -16.03
N VAL A 81 -9.67 9.68 -16.30
CA VAL A 81 -8.61 9.36 -17.27
C VAL A 81 -8.28 7.85 -17.28
N PHE A 82 -8.00 7.25 -18.44
CA PHE A 82 -7.70 5.81 -18.57
C PHE A 82 -6.67 5.26 -17.55
N SER A 83 -5.71 6.09 -17.12
CA SER A 83 -4.74 5.74 -16.07
C SER A 83 -5.38 5.47 -14.71
N THR A 84 -6.47 6.15 -14.36
CA THR A 84 -7.22 5.91 -13.12
C THR A 84 -8.08 4.66 -13.21
N GLN A 85 -8.62 4.34 -14.40
CA GLN A 85 -9.43 3.13 -14.61
C GLN A 85 -8.60 1.85 -14.48
N ARG A 86 -7.44 1.77 -15.16
CA ARG A 86 -6.51 0.65 -15.02
C ARG A 86 -6.08 0.45 -13.57
N ARG A 87 -5.71 1.54 -12.90
CA ARG A 87 -5.31 1.52 -11.49
C ARG A 87 -6.44 1.05 -10.58
N GLN A 88 -7.67 1.50 -10.82
CA GLN A 88 -8.83 1.08 -10.04
C GLN A 88 -9.08 -0.43 -10.17
N ILE A 89 -9.01 -0.97 -11.39
CA ILE A 89 -9.17 -2.42 -11.64
C ILE A 89 -8.03 -3.20 -10.99
N ALA A 90 -6.78 -2.79 -11.22
CA ALA A 90 -5.59 -3.41 -10.63
C ALA A 90 -5.67 -3.44 -9.10
N ASN A 91 -6.02 -2.30 -8.47
CA ASN A 91 -6.22 -2.21 -7.04
C ASN A 91 -7.35 -3.12 -6.57
N THR A 92 -8.47 -3.19 -7.30
CA THR A 92 -9.60 -4.07 -6.95
C THR A 92 -9.21 -5.54 -6.97
N ILE A 93 -8.43 -5.98 -7.97
CA ILE A 93 -7.84 -7.34 -8.01
C ILE A 93 -6.97 -7.54 -6.76
N GLY A 94 -6.11 -6.57 -6.45
CA GLY A 94 -5.26 -6.58 -5.26
C GLY A 94 -6.05 -6.73 -3.94
N TYR A 95 -7.14 -5.98 -3.79
CA TYR A 95 -8.01 -6.06 -2.61
C TYR A 95 -8.69 -7.42 -2.48
N ARG A 96 -9.15 -7.99 -3.60
CA ARG A 96 -9.79 -9.31 -3.60
C ARG A 96 -8.83 -10.42 -3.22
N ARG A 97 -7.60 -10.39 -3.75
CA ARG A 97 -6.55 -11.37 -3.41
C ARG A 97 -6.13 -11.34 -1.94
N ARG A 98 -6.24 -10.18 -1.28
CA ARG A 98 -5.82 -9.98 0.13
C ARG A 98 -7.00 -9.77 1.08
N LYS A 99 -8.23 -10.05 0.63
CA LYS A 99 -9.46 -9.86 1.41
C LYS A 99 -9.36 -10.57 2.76
N GLY A 100 -9.90 -9.94 3.80
CA GLY A 100 -9.90 -10.49 5.16
C GLY A 100 -8.68 -10.09 5.99
N THR A 101 -7.75 -9.29 5.45
CA THR A 101 -6.63 -8.72 6.21
C THR A 101 -6.87 -7.27 6.59
N LEU A 102 -6.40 -6.86 7.78
CA LEU A 102 -6.45 -5.45 8.23
C LEU A 102 -5.73 -4.52 7.25
N ALA A 103 -4.57 -4.94 6.73
CA ALA A 103 -3.79 -4.18 5.76
C ALA A 103 -4.57 -3.89 4.47
N THR A 104 -5.53 -4.75 4.09
CA THR A 104 -6.39 -4.48 2.93
C THR A 104 -7.44 -3.42 3.24
N LEU A 105 -8.00 -3.40 4.46
CA LEU A 105 -8.90 -2.32 4.89
C LEU A 105 -8.17 -0.97 4.89
N GLU A 106 -6.95 -0.93 5.43
CA GLU A 106 -6.11 0.26 5.42
C GLU A 106 -5.82 0.73 3.99
N HIS A 107 -5.42 -0.18 3.08
CA HIS A 107 -5.18 0.15 1.68
C HIS A 107 -6.42 0.69 0.96
N VAL A 108 -7.57 0.02 1.11
CA VAL A 108 -8.83 0.46 0.47
C VAL A 108 -9.23 1.85 0.95
N LEU A 109 -9.15 2.10 2.27
CA LEU A 109 -9.52 3.39 2.84
C LEU A 109 -8.52 4.48 2.43
N ARG A 110 -7.24 4.15 2.34
CA ARG A 110 -6.21 5.08 1.87
C ARG A 110 -6.37 5.42 0.39
N ASP A 111 -6.66 4.44 -0.46
CA ASP A 111 -6.86 4.67 -1.89
C ASP A 111 -8.14 5.47 -2.18
N THR A 112 -9.17 5.36 -1.34
CA THR A 112 -10.43 6.10 -1.49
C THR A 112 -10.41 7.50 -0.87
N SER A 113 -9.78 7.66 0.30
CA SER A 113 -9.79 8.93 1.05
C SER A 113 -8.49 9.73 0.97
N ASN A 114 -7.39 9.10 0.54
CA ASN A 114 -6.03 9.62 0.63
C ASN A 114 -5.58 9.98 2.06
N TRP A 115 -6.27 9.48 3.08
CA TRP A 115 -5.90 9.66 4.48
C TRP A 115 -5.06 8.50 4.99
N PHE A 116 -4.24 8.77 5.99
CA PHE A 116 -3.56 7.71 6.72
C PHE A 116 -4.60 6.99 7.56
N VAL A 117 -4.60 5.67 7.48
CA VAL A 117 -5.53 4.81 8.21
C VAL A 117 -4.75 3.70 8.89
N SER A 118 -5.11 3.40 10.13
CA SER A 118 -4.66 2.22 10.85
C SER A 118 -5.87 1.41 11.30
N ALA A 119 -5.91 0.14 10.94
CA ALA A 119 -6.92 -0.81 11.33
C ALA A 119 -6.40 -1.67 12.49
N VAL A 120 -7.16 -1.76 13.56
CA VAL A 120 -6.79 -2.48 14.78
C VAL A 120 -7.88 -3.46 15.15
N GLU A 121 -7.51 -4.73 15.35
CA GLU A 121 -8.42 -5.73 15.91
C GLU A 121 -8.63 -5.48 17.40
N PHE A 122 -9.87 -5.19 17.80
CA PHE A 122 -10.15 -5.00 19.22
C PHE A 122 -10.13 -6.31 20.00
N ALA A 123 -10.34 -7.45 19.35
CA ALA A 123 -10.14 -8.77 19.97
C ALA A 123 -8.76 -8.90 20.64
N GLN A 124 -7.69 -8.46 19.95
CA GLN A 124 -6.32 -8.53 20.46
C GLN A 124 -6.07 -7.58 21.65
N ARG A 125 -6.92 -6.57 21.82
CA ARG A 125 -6.86 -5.61 22.92
C ARG A 125 -7.73 -6.02 24.11
N LEU A 126 -8.51 -7.10 24.03
CA LEU A 126 -9.36 -7.53 25.14
C LEU A 126 -8.56 -8.27 26.22
N ALA A 127 -8.86 -7.96 27.48
CA ALA A 127 -8.46 -8.76 28.64
C ALA A 127 -9.35 -10.02 28.71
N LEU A 128 -8.81 -11.15 28.27
CA LEU A 128 -9.52 -12.44 28.24
C LEU A 128 -8.72 -13.49 28.98
N THR A 129 -9.43 -14.43 29.61
CA THR A 129 -8.84 -15.67 30.08
C THR A 129 -8.47 -16.54 28.88
N GLN A 130 -7.20 -16.90 28.77
CA GLN A 130 -6.68 -17.62 27.61
C GLN A 130 -6.60 -19.12 27.89
N HIS A 131 -6.83 -19.93 26.87
CA HIS A 131 -6.67 -21.36 26.97
C HIS A 131 -5.18 -21.74 27.03
N VAL A 132 -4.80 -22.68 27.92
CA VAL A 132 -3.39 -23.03 28.19
C VAL A 132 -2.67 -23.59 26.96
N ASN A 133 -3.37 -24.27 26.06
CA ASN A 133 -2.75 -24.79 24.82
C ASN A 133 -2.59 -23.73 23.72
N HIS A 134 -3.12 -22.51 23.90
CA HIS A 134 -3.05 -21.45 22.90
C HIS A 134 -2.89 -20.08 23.57
N VAL A 135 -1.75 -19.90 24.23
CA VAL A 135 -1.38 -18.64 24.88
C VAL A 135 -0.88 -17.65 23.83
N ARG A 136 -1.56 -16.51 23.73
CA ARG A 136 -1.19 -15.34 22.92
C ARG A 136 -0.56 -14.31 23.85
N LEU A 137 0.76 -14.27 23.86
CA LEU A 137 1.54 -13.38 24.72
C LEU A 137 1.30 -11.90 24.44
N ASP A 138 0.86 -11.57 23.22
CA ASP A 138 0.63 -10.17 22.79
C ASP A 138 -0.78 -9.65 23.11
N GLN A 139 -1.71 -10.52 23.53
CA GLN A 139 -3.11 -10.18 23.78
C GLN A 139 -3.35 -9.82 25.25
N GLY A 140 -4.10 -8.73 25.49
CA GLY A 140 -4.61 -8.39 26.83
C GLY A 140 -3.53 -8.08 27.87
N ARG A 141 -2.40 -7.48 27.44
CA ARG A 141 -1.27 -7.15 28.32
C ARG A 141 -1.61 -6.07 29.35
N THR A 142 -0.96 -6.15 30.51
CA THR A 142 -0.94 -5.07 31.50
C THR A 142 -0.08 -3.91 31.00
N VAL A 143 -0.38 -2.72 31.51
CA VAL A 143 0.28 -1.47 31.09
C VAL A 143 1.72 -1.42 31.62
N ASP A 144 2.72 -1.30 30.74
CA ASP A 144 4.13 -1.09 31.12
C ASP A 144 4.43 0.39 31.38
N MET A 145 4.37 0.82 32.65
CA MET A 145 4.61 2.22 33.05
C MET A 145 5.98 2.77 32.65
N ARG A 146 6.96 1.93 32.29
CA ARG A 146 8.28 2.38 31.81
C ARG A 146 8.20 3.05 30.43
N GLN A 147 7.14 2.78 29.68
CA GLN A 147 6.89 3.32 28.35
C GLN A 147 5.88 4.45 28.38
N ALA A 148 6.13 5.46 29.24
CA ALA A 148 5.18 6.55 29.50
C ALA A 148 4.71 7.29 28.24
N ALA A 149 5.58 7.39 27.22
CA ALA A 149 5.30 8.06 25.95
C ALA A 149 4.24 7.33 25.10
N SER A 150 4.12 6.01 25.25
CA SER A 150 3.11 5.18 24.59
C SER A 150 1.68 5.44 25.12
N PHE A 151 1.55 6.25 26.17
CA PHE A 151 0.29 6.61 26.83
C PHE A 151 -0.23 8.00 26.48
N ALA A 152 0.25 8.59 25.38
CA ALA A 152 -0.11 9.96 25.01
C ALA A 152 -1.63 10.17 24.81
N SER A 153 -2.38 9.11 24.48
CA SER A 153 -3.85 9.14 24.39
C SER A 153 -4.44 7.76 24.65
N ALA A 154 -5.56 7.71 25.37
CA ALA A 154 -6.36 6.50 25.55
C ALA A 154 -6.86 5.94 24.20
N ASP A 155 -7.20 6.82 23.26
CA ASP A 155 -7.80 6.47 21.95
C ASP A 155 -6.77 6.35 20.81
N ASP A 156 -5.62 5.76 21.09
CA ASP A 156 -4.55 5.60 20.11
C ASP A 156 -4.50 4.15 19.57
N PRO A 157 -4.32 3.90 18.26
CA PRO A 157 -4.25 2.54 17.72
C PRO A 157 -3.10 1.72 18.30
N TRP A 158 -2.02 2.39 18.68
CA TRP A 158 -0.83 1.77 19.27
C TRP A 158 -0.95 1.61 20.79
N ALA A 159 -2.03 2.09 21.41
CA ALA A 159 -2.20 2.02 22.84
C ALA A 159 -2.20 0.55 23.29
N GLY A 160 -1.22 0.19 24.12
CA GLY A 160 -0.91 -1.19 24.50
C GLY A 160 -1.75 -1.79 25.62
N TRP A 161 -2.81 -1.11 26.04
CA TRP A 161 -3.56 -1.45 27.26
C TRP A 161 -4.71 -2.39 26.95
N ALA A 162 -4.97 -3.31 27.88
CA ALA A 162 -6.08 -4.24 27.78
C ALA A 162 -7.40 -3.54 28.12
N HIS A 163 -8.44 -3.85 27.35
CA HIS A 163 -9.80 -3.38 27.57
C HIS A 163 -10.69 -4.53 28.04
N THR A 164 -11.64 -4.24 28.92
CA THR A 164 -12.72 -5.18 29.25
C THR A 164 -13.69 -5.25 28.08
N PHE A 165 -14.35 -6.41 27.94
CA PHE A 165 -15.42 -6.57 26.95
C PHE A 165 -16.52 -5.56 27.20
N ASP A 166 -16.84 -4.77 26.18
CA ASP A 166 -17.79 -3.68 26.29
C ASP A 166 -19.21 -4.17 25.91
N VAL A 167 -20.09 -4.27 26.91
CA VAL A 167 -21.48 -4.70 26.76
C VAL A 167 -22.38 -3.48 26.94
N HIS A 168 -22.93 -2.98 25.84
CA HIS A 168 -23.98 -1.96 25.87
C HIS A 168 -25.33 -2.59 25.59
N ASN A 169 -26.36 -2.20 26.35
CA ASN A 169 -27.74 -2.63 26.11
C ASN A 169 -28.29 -1.91 24.86
N PRO A 170 -28.65 -2.63 23.77
CA PRO A 170 -29.18 -1.99 22.56
C PRO A 170 -30.56 -1.34 22.76
N ALA A 171 -31.26 -1.61 23.86
CA ALA A 171 -32.59 -1.10 24.18
C ALA A 171 -32.59 0.24 24.95
N GLU A 172 -31.53 0.58 25.68
CA GLU A 172 -31.41 1.83 26.46
C GLU A 172 -30.73 2.97 25.69
N ALA A 173 -30.31 2.71 24.45
CA ALA A 173 -29.76 3.73 23.59
C ALA A 173 -30.87 4.70 23.13
N GLN A 174 -31.10 5.74 23.92
CA GLN A 174 -32.01 6.84 23.59
C GLN A 174 -31.67 7.37 22.18
N PRO A 175 -32.66 7.62 21.30
CA PRO A 175 -32.44 7.90 19.87
C PRO A 175 -31.86 9.30 19.59
N THR A 176 -31.31 9.97 20.60
CA THR A 176 -30.71 11.28 20.44
C THR A 176 -29.22 11.13 20.10
N THR A 177 -28.90 11.36 18.83
CA THR A 177 -27.56 11.69 18.27
C THR A 177 -26.52 10.59 18.03
N ARG A 178 -26.76 9.33 18.41
CA ARG A 178 -25.72 8.27 18.29
C ARG A 178 -25.89 7.39 17.03
N ARG A 179 -24.81 7.28 16.24
CA ARG A 179 -24.76 6.55 14.95
C ARG A 179 -24.92 5.04 15.17
N ALA A 180 -25.47 4.33 14.19
CA ALA A 180 -25.85 2.90 14.24
C ALA A 180 -24.80 1.89 14.76
N GLY A 181 -23.50 2.24 14.78
CA GLY A 181 -22.44 1.43 15.38
C GLY A 181 -22.35 1.51 16.92
N GLN A 182 -22.97 2.50 17.57
CA GLN A 182 -22.94 2.69 19.03
C GLN A 182 -24.00 1.86 19.78
N ARG A 183 -24.73 0.96 19.10
CA ARG A 183 -25.63 0.00 19.76
C ARG A 183 -24.86 -1.19 20.36
N ARG A 184 -23.62 -1.40 19.92
CA ARG A 184 -22.67 -2.37 20.46
C ARG A 184 -21.53 -1.63 21.15
N GLY A 185 -20.99 -2.20 22.22
CA GLY A 185 -19.84 -1.65 22.89
C GLY A 185 -18.64 -1.58 21.94
N ARG A 186 -17.72 -0.65 22.20
CA ARG A 186 -16.60 -0.35 21.29
C ARG A 186 -15.61 -1.51 21.22
N TYR A 187 -15.30 -2.15 22.35
CA TYR A 187 -14.30 -3.20 22.46
C TYR A 187 -14.99 -4.57 22.53
N GLN A 188 -15.05 -5.27 21.40
CA GLN A 188 -15.60 -6.62 21.29
C GLN A 188 -14.73 -7.48 20.36
N MET A 189 -14.95 -8.80 20.38
CA MET A 189 -14.15 -9.76 19.59
C MET A 189 -14.37 -9.63 18.08
N ASP A 190 -15.56 -9.21 17.63
CA ASP A 190 -15.91 -9.07 16.22
C ASP A 190 -15.71 -7.64 15.69
N GLN A 191 -15.18 -6.74 16.51
CA GLN A 191 -15.02 -5.33 16.17
C GLN A 191 -13.59 -5.00 15.72
N ILE A 192 -13.53 -4.17 14.68
CA ILE A 192 -12.29 -3.60 14.15
C ILE A 192 -12.36 -2.08 14.33
N GLY A 193 -11.35 -1.51 14.96
CA GLY A 193 -11.17 -0.07 15.07
C GLY A 193 -10.48 0.49 13.83
N LEU A 194 -11.06 1.52 13.23
CA LEU A 194 -10.43 2.27 12.14
C LEU A 194 -10.04 3.66 12.64
N TYR A 195 -8.74 3.89 12.73
CA TYR A 195 -8.16 5.18 13.13
C TYR A 195 -7.73 5.92 11.88
N ILE A 196 -8.28 7.12 11.70
CA ILE A 196 -8.10 7.91 10.48
C ILE A 196 -7.47 9.24 10.85
N TRP A 197 -6.33 9.56 10.24
CA TRP A 197 -5.70 10.86 10.37
C TRP A 197 -5.91 11.66 9.10
N ARG A 198 -6.67 12.73 9.25
CA ARG A 198 -6.98 13.68 8.17
C ARG A 198 -5.85 14.66 7.89
N LEU A 199 -4.76 14.60 8.66
CA LEU A 199 -3.63 15.50 8.48
C LEU A 199 -2.85 15.11 7.21
N PRO A 200 -2.72 16.04 6.23
CA PRO A 200 -1.86 15.81 5.08
C PRO A 200 -0.39 15.85 5.52
N SER A 201 0.41 14.93 4.99
CA SER A 201 1.86 14.94 5.13
C SER A 201 2.49 15.83 4.05
N TYR A 202 3.34 16.78 4.43
CA TYR A 202 4.08 17.62 3.48
C TYR A 202 5.56 17.21 3.46
N PRO A 203 6.14 16.93 2.28
CA PRO A 203 7.56 16.63 2.18
C PRO A 203 8.39 17.90 2.41
N VAL A 204 9.38 17.82 3.31
CA VAL A 204 10.37 18.89 3.49
C VAL A 204 11.47 18.73 2.46
N ARG A 205 11.36 19.46 1.34
CA ARG A 205 12.36 19.45 0.26
C ARG A 205 13.56 20.33 0.60
N ASN A 206 14.73 19.99 0.06
CA ASN A 206 15.97 20.77 0.21
C ASN A 206 16.45 20.96 1.68
N SER A 207 16.13 20.02 2.56
CA SER A 207 16.65 19.99 3.92
C SER A 207 17.56 18.76 4.10
N ARG A 208 18.74 18.96 4.70
CA ARG A 208 19.59 17.84 5.14
C ARG A 208 19.12 17.40 6.51
N ALA A 209 18.71 16.13 6.64
CA ALA A 209 18.40 15.54 7.94
C ALA A 209 19.66 15.59 8.83
N ARG A 210 19.55 16.22 10.00
CA ARG A 210 20.67 16.30 10.95
C ARG A 210 20.50 15.23 12.03
N PRO A 211 21.47 14.34 12.24
CA PRO A 211 21.38 13.35 13.32
C PRO A 211 21.35 14.08 14.67
N VAL A 212 20.52 13.58 15.59
CA VAL A 212 20.49 14.08 16.96
C VAL A 212 21.78 13.63 17.65
N ALA A 213 22.60 14.57 18.09
CA ALA A 213 23.80 14.26 18.86
C ALA A 213 23.40 13.55 20.16
N VAL A 214 23.88 12.33 20.35
CA VAL A 214 23.68 11.57 21.58
C VAL A 214 24.47 12.28 22.68
N ARG A 215 23.78 12.83 23.68
CA ARG A 215 24.45 13.17 24.94
C ARG A 215 24.70 11.85 25.67
N PRO A 216 25.97 11.50 26.01
CA PRO A 216 26.22 10.32 26.82
C PRO A 216 25.48 10.44 28.15
N ARG A 217 24.86 9.34 28.57
CA ARG A 217 23.94 9.30 29.72
C ARG A 217 24.66 9.32 31.08
N SER A 218 25.99 9.40 31.09
CA SER A 218 26.82 9.69 32.26
C SER A 218 27.90 10.68 31.85
N GLY A 219 28.08 11.71 32.67
CA GLY A 219 29.08 12.74 32.45
C GLY A 219 30.47 12.18 32.65
N THR A 220 31.22 12.02 31.55
CA THR A 220 32.68 12.22 31.42
C THR A 220 33.10 11.77 30.02
N VAL A 221 33.01 12.64 29.02
CA VAL A 221 33.86 12.51 27.82
C VAL A 221 34.26 13.92 27.38
N ARG A 222 35.58 14.12 27.17
CA ARG A 222 36.19 15.39 26.80
C ARG A 222 35.78 15.82 25.37
N PRO A 223 35.72 17.12 25.06
CA PRO A 223 34.95 17.64 23.92
C PRO A 223 35.68 17.66 22.57
N GLN A 224 36.71 16.83 22.32
CA GLN A 224 37.63 17.10 21.18
C GLN A 224 37.92 15.95 20.20
N GLU A 225 37.33 14.75 20.34
CA GLU A 225 37.70 13.62 19.47
C GLU A 225 36.55 12.94 18.69
N THR A 226 35.36 13.54 18.61
CA THR A 226 34.23 12.95 17.85
C THR A 226 34.02 13.64 16.50
N VAL A 227 35.10 13.89 15.77
CA VAL A 227 35.08 14.32 14.37
C VAL A 227 35.68 13.17 13.56
N LEU A 228 34.86 12.54 12.71
CA LEU A 228 35.21 11.62 11.60
C LEU A 228 35.09 10.10 11.74
N GLN A 229 34.42 9.55 12.76
CA GLN A 229 33.97 8.15 12.67
C GLN A 229 32.47 8.09 12.85
N GLY A 230 31.80 7.43 11.90
CA GLY A 230 30.35 7.38 11.74
C GLY A 230 29.67 7.26 13.09
N ALA A 231 29.08 8.36 13.55
CA ALA A 231 28.20 8.32 14.69
C ALA A 231 27.07 7.38 14.29
N GLU A 232 27.08 6.17 14.83
CA GLU A 232 25.89 5.38 15.08
C GLU A 232 25.00 6.22 16.00
N GLY A 233 24.38 7.24 15.40
CA GLY A 233 23.37 8.03 16.05
C GLY A 233 22.23 7.10 16.42
N ASP A 234 21.50 7.45 17.47
CA ASP A 234 20.37 6.73 18.04
C ASP A 234 19.16 6.58 17.08
N GLY A 235 19.37 6.52 15.76
CA GLY A 235 18.35 6.50 14.71
C GLY A 235 17.53 7.78 14.59
N ARG A 236 17.76 8.78 15.45
CA ARG A 236 16.96 10.01 15.56
C ARG A 236 17.54 11.14 14.72
N TYR A 237 16.67 11.80 13.95
CA TYR A 237 17.03 12.93 13.09
C TYR A 237 16.15 14.17 13.40
N ARG A 238 16.72 15.36 13.21
CA ARG A 238 16.00 16.64 13.24
C ARG A 238 15.63 17.06 11.83
N PHE A 239 14.36 17.46 11.67
CA PHE A 239 13.78 17.89 10.40
C PHE A 239 13.98 19.38 10.10
N HIS A 240 14.22 20.21 11.12
CA HIS A 240 14.46 21.63 10.91
C HIS A 240 15.84 21.85 10.23
N PRO A 241 15.96 22.67 9.18
CA PRO A 241 17.23 22.87 8.45
C PRO A 241 18.38 23.38 9.34
N LEU A 242 18.05 24.17 10.37
CA LEU A 242 19.00 24.63 11.40
C LEU A 242 19.30 23.61 12.51
N GLY A 243 18.75 22.40 12.44
CA GLY A 243 18.91 21.37 13.47
C GLY A 243 18.25 21.71 14.80
N ARG A 244 17.15 22.47 14.78
CA ARG A 244 16.32 22.79 15.96
C ARG A 244 15.17 21.81 16.09
N ASP A 245 14.63 21.67 17.30
CA ASP A 245 13.39 20.93 17.48
C ASP A 245 12.23 21.79 16.96
N MET A 246 11.39 21.19 16.11
CA MET A 246 10.24 21.86 15.49
C MET A 246 9.01 21.01 15.76
N GLN A 247 7.93 21.66 16.17
CA GLN A 247 6.65 20.99 16.33
C GLN A 247 6.11 20.63 14.93
N LEU A 248 6.05 19.33 14.65
CA LEU A 248 5.58 18.81 13.35
C LEU A 248 4.05 18.75 13.25
N PHE A 249 3.36 18.71 14.40
CA PHE A 249 1.92 18.56 14.46
C PHE A 249 1.33 19.56 15.46
N THR A 250 0.26 20.25 15.06
CA THR A 250 -0.59 20.96 16.00
C THR A 250 -1.22 19.93 16.93
N ARG A 251 -0.99 20.05 18.25
CA ARG A 251 -1.68 19.18 19.22
C ARG A 251 -3.19 19.42 19.09
N PRO A 252 -4.02 18.37 18.95
CA PRO A 252 -5.46 18.57 18.90
C PRO A 252 -5.91 19.26 20.19
N ARG A 253 -6.38 20.51 20.09
CA ARG A 253 -7.05 21.18 21.22
C ARG A 253 -8.40 20.48 21.39
N ARG A 254 -8.55 19.69 22.46
CA ARG A 254 -9.88 19.31 22.97
C ARG A 254 -10.53 20.56 23.57
N ARG A 255 -11.05 21.46 22.74
CA ARG A 255 -11.82 22.62 23.20
C ARG A 255 -13.28 22.40 22.84
N TRP A 256 -14.01 21.75 23.73
CA TRP A 256 -15.46 21.87 23.77
C TRP A 256 -15.77 23.21 24.42
N THR A 257 -15.88 24.28 23.63
CA THR A 257 -16.60 25.46 24.09
C THR A 257 -18.08 25.16 23.92
N LEU A 258 -18.75 24.81 25.01
CA LEU A 258 -20.19 24.98 25.08
C LEU A 258 -20.48 26.46 24.76
N PRO A 259 -21.45 26.78 23.89
CA PRO A 259 -21.90 28.16 23.77
C PRO A 259 -22.37 28.61 25.16
N ALA A 260 -21.77 29.68 25.68
CA ALA A 260 -22.31 30.36 26.84
C ALA A 260 -23.69 30.90 26.45
N GLY A 261 -24.70 30.54 27.23
CA GLY A 261 -26.03 31.13 27.15
C GLY A 261 -26.03 32.59 27.57
#